data_AF-A0A6B0WXK9-F1
#
_entry.id   AF-A0A6B0WXK9-F1
#
_cell.length_a   1.000
_cell.length_b   1.000
_cell.length_c   1.000
_cell.angle_alpha   90.00
_cell.angle_beta   90.00
_cell.angle_gamma   90.00
#
_symmetry.space_group_name_H-M   'P 1'
#
loop_
_entity.id
_entity.type
_entity.pdbx_description
1 polymer ?
#
loop_
_entity_poly.entity_id
_entity_poly.type
_entity_poly.pdbx_seq_one_letter_code
_entity_poly.pdbx_strand_id
1 'polypeptide(L)'
;MGEAPRGKGADDDLDQLNADLNQAETSVSDARGSLDNGQYRDALAQAQEAENKLTEVQGAVTVALQKIEDWKERHKPWYFRL
;
A
#
# COMPACT_ATOMS: atom_id res chain seq x y z
N MET A 1 -14.01 22.93 -1.78
CA MET A 1 -12.93 21.97 -1.44
C MET A 1 -13.62 20.64 -1.17
N GLY A 2 -13.60 19.73 -2.13
CA GLY A 2 -14.27 18.43 -2.01
C GLY A 2 -13.25 17.41 -1.51
N GLU A 3 -13.41 16.96 -0.27
CA GLU A 3 -12.67 15.83 0.26
C GLU A 3 -12.83 14.63 -0.68
N ALA A 4 -11.70 13.95 -0.97
CA ALA A 4 -11.74 12.61 -1.54
C ALA A 4 -12.76 11.77 -0.76
N PRO A 5 -13.47 10.81 -1.36
CA PRO A 5 -14.57 10.10 -0.72
C PRO A 5 -14.05 9.29 0.47
N ARG A 6 -13.95 9.94 1.64
CA ARG A 6 -13.72 9.38 2.96
C ARG A 6 -15.02 8.77 3.42
N GLY A 7 -15.37 7.64 2.81
CA GLY A 7 -16.31 6.70 3.40
C GLY A 7 -15.54 5.81 4.36
N LYS A 8 -16.19 5.31 5.41
CA LYS A 8 -15.62 4.42 6.45
C LYS A 8 -14.64 3.37 5.91
N GLY A 9 -14.95 2.76 4.76
CA GLY A 9 -14.08 1.78 4.10
C GLY A 9 -12.76 2.33 3.57
N ALA A 10 -12.68 3.60 3.14
CA ALA A 10 -11.43 4.21 2.68
C ALA A 10 -10.47 4.55 3.83
N ASP A 11 -10.98 4.87 5.02
CA ASP A 11 -10.15 5.05 6.21
C ASP A 11 -9.69 3.69 6.75
N ASP A 12 -10.59 2.69 6.80
CA ASP A 12 -10.23 1.30 7.15
C ASP A 12 -9.18 0.72 6.16
N ASP A 13 -9.31 0.98 4.86
CA ASP A 13 -8.35 0.57 3.82
C ASP A 13 -6.96 1.22 4.04
N LEU A 14 -6.93 2.49 4.47
CA LEU A 14 -5.68 3.22 4.75
C LEU A 14 -5.01 2.76 6.05
N ASP A 15 -5.79 2.48 7.09
CA ASP A 15 -5.28 1.90 8.33
C ASP A 15 -4.70 0.51 8.08
N GLN A 16 -5.39 -0.33 7.29
CA GLN A 16 -4.87 -1.64 6.88
C GLN A 16 -3.58 -1.50 6.08
N LEU A 17 -3.54 -0.57 5.12
CA LEU A 17 -2.33 -0.32 4.32
C LEU A 17 -1.13 0.13 5.15
N ASN A 18 -1.37 0.99 6.14
CA ASN A 18 -0.32 1.40 7.09
C ASN A 18 0.13 0.24 7.99
N ALA A 19 -0.79 -0.62 8.42
CA ALA A 19 -0.45 -1.82 9.18
C ALA A 19 0.42 -2.78 8.35
N ASP A 20 0.05 -3.03 7.10
CA ASP A 20 0.78 -3.91 6.18
C ASP A 20 2.19 -3.35 5.89
N LEU A 21 2.31 -2.04 5.70
CA LEU A 21 3.61 -1.34 5.56
C LEU A 21 4.50 -1.50 6.80
N ASN A 22 3.95 -1.26 8.00
CA ASN A 22 4.71 -1.42 9.25
C ASN A 22 5.17 -2.87 9.45
N GLN A 23 4.32 -3.84 9.11
CA GLN A 23 4.68 -5.24 9.17
C GLN A 23 5.76 -5.61 8.15
N ALA A 24 5.68 -5.10 6.93
CA ALA A 24 6.72 -5.30 5.91
C ALA A 24 8.06 -4.72 6.36
N GLU A 25 8.07 -3.52 6.93
CA GLU A 25 9.28 -2.88 7.47
C GLU A 25 9.90 -3.72 8.59
N THR A 26 9.07 -4.25 9.49
CA THR A 26 9.50 -5.18 10.55
C THR A 26 10.13 -6.44 9.96
N SER A 27 9.46 -7.09 8.98
CA SER A 27 9.99 -8.28 8.31
C SER A 27 11.35 -8.02 7.62
N VAL A 28 11.55 -6.83 7.03
CA VAL A 28 12.85 -6.45 6.44
C VAL A 28 13.93 -6.26 7.52
N SER A 29 13.56 -5.63 8.64
CA SER A 29 14.48 -5.47 9.79
C SER A 29 14.92 -6.83 10.34
N ASP A 30 13.97 -7.75 10.50
CA ASP A 30 14.26 -9.11 10.96
C ASP A 30 15.11 -9.89 9.95
N ALA A 31 14.82 -9.75 8.64
CA ALA A 31 15.62 -10.37 7.59
C ALA A 31 17.08 -9.91 7.64
N ARG A 32 17.31 -8.62 7.90
CA ARG A 32 18.67 -8.07 8.09
C ARG A 32 19.35 -8.66 9.31
N GLY A 33 18.64 -8.74 10.45
CA GLY A 33 19.18 -9.38 11.66
C GLY A 33 19.53 -10.86 11.44
N SER A 34 18.68 -11.60 10.73
CA SER A 34 18.92 -13.00 10.36
C SER A 34 20.13 -13.14 9.42
N LEU A 35 20.32 -12.22 8.46
CA LEU A 35 21.51 -12.19 7.61
C LEU A 35 22.79 -11.98 8.41
N ASP A 36 22.80 -10.99 9.31
CA ASP A 36 23.95 -10.65 10.13
C ASP A 36 24.34 -11.81 11.08
N ASN A 37 23.35 -12.59 11.52
CA ASN A 37 23.55 -13.79 12.36
C ASN A 37 23.86 -15.07 11.55
N GLY A 38 23.94 -14.99 10.22
CA GLY A 38 24.22 -16.14 9.34
C GLY A 38 23.03 -17.10 9.14
N GLN A 39 21.82 -16.69 9.53
CA GLN A 39 20.57 -17.44 9.36
C GLN A 39 19.94 -17.14 7.97
N TYR A 40 20.66 -17.49 6.90
CA TYR A 40 20.28 -17.11 5.54
C TYR A 40 18.91 -17.64 5.08
N ARG A 41 18.47 -18.80 5.56
CA ARG A 41 17.15 -19.36 5.21
C ARG A 41 16.01 -18.58 5.85
N ASP A 42 16.19 -18.17 7.11
CA ASP A 42 15.21 -17.38 7.85
C ASP A 42 15.13 -15.97 7.25
N ALA A 43 16.29 -15.38 6.93
CA ALA A 43 16.38 -14.11 6.22
C ALA A 43 15.65 -14.13 4.87
N LEU A 44 15.80 -15.21 4.09
CA LEU A 44 15.11 -15.35 2.81
C LEU A 44 13.59 -15.43 3.02
N ALA A 45 13.13 -16.21 4.00
CA ALA A 45 11.70 -16.33 4.31
C ALA A 45 11.10 -14.98 4.74
N GLN A 46 11.79 -14.25 5.61
CA GLN A 46 11.38 -12.92 6.09
C GLN A 46 11.37 -11.88 4.97
N ALA A 47 12.36 -11.91 4.08
CA ALA A 47 12.41 -11.04 2.90
C ALA A 47 11.25 -11.33 1.93
N GLN A 48 10.92 -12.61 1.71
CA GLN A 48 9.79 -13.01 0.87
C GLN A 48 8.45 -12.58 1.49
N GLU A 49 8.31 -12.67 2.82
CA GLU A 49 7.12 -12.20 3.52
C GLU A 49 6.95 -10.68 3.38
N ALA A 50 8.05 -9.91 3.49
CA ALA A 50 8.03 -8.48 3.24
C ALA A 50 7.64 -8.15 1.79
N GLU A 51 8.17 -8.89 0.81
CA GLU A 51 7.84 -8.72 -0.61
C GLU A 51 6.33 -8.92 -0.87
N ASN A 52 5.74 -9.97 -0.30
CA ASN A 52 4.31 -10.24 -0.45
C ASN A 52 3.46 -9.08 0.10
N LYS A 53 3.75 -8.61 1.32
CA LYS A 53 3.05 -7.48 1.93
C LYS A 53 3.21 -6.19 1.13
N LEU A 54 4.42 -5.90 0.64
CA LEU A 54 4.66 -4.72 -0.20
C LEU A 54 3.91 -4.81 -1.55
N THR A 55 3.73 -6.00 -2.09
CA THR A 55 2.94 -6.24 -3.30
C THR A 55 1.46 -5.95 -3.06
N GLU A 56 0.92 -6.36 -1.92
CA GLU A 56 -0.46 -6.04 -1.52
C GLU A 56 -0.66 -4.53 -1.37
N VAL A 57 0.27 -3.86 -0.69
CA VAL A 57 0.28 -2.39 -0.57
C VAL A 57 0.33 -1.71 -1.94
N GLN A 58 1.19 -2.16 -2.84
CA GLN A 58 1.28 -1.61 -4.20
C GLN A 58 -0.05 -1.75 -4.97
N GLY A 59 -0.69 -2.92 -4.87
CA GLY A 59 -2.00 -3.16 -5.47
C GLY A 59 -3.07 -2.22 -4.92
N ALA A 60 -3.12 -2.07 -3.60
CA ALA A 60 -4.06 -1.19 -2.94
C ALA A 60 -3.86 0.29 -3.31
N VAL A 61 -2.61 0.77 -3.37
CA VAL A 61 -2.29 2.13 -3.85
C VAL A 61 -2.72 2.34 -5.30
N THR A 62 -2.52 1.34 -6.16
CA THR A 62 -2.93 1.41 -7.57
C THR A 62 -4.45 1.55 -7.69
N VAL A 63 -5.20 0.77 -6.91
CA VAL A 63 -6.67 0.88 -6.85
C VAL A 63 -7.10 2.25 -6.31
N ALA A 64 -6.42 2.78 -5.29
CA ALA A 64 -6.71 4.10 -4.74
C ALA A 64 -6.48 5.21 -5.78
N LEU A 65 -5.40 5.14 -6.55
CA LEU A 65 -5.13 6.07 -7.65
C LEU A 65 -6.21 6.02 -8.73
N GLN A 66 -6.63 4.82 -9.14
CA GLN A 66 -7.72 4.65 -10.12
C GLN A 66 -9.02 5.27 -9.60
N LYS A 67 -9.39 5.05 -8.33
CA LYS A 67 -10.57 5.66 -7.72
C LYS A 67 -10.51 7.20 -7.74
N ILE A 68 -9.32 7.78 -7.52
CA ILE A 68 -9.10 9.23 -7.60
C ILE A 68 -9.28 9.72 -9.04
N GLU A 69 -8.75 9.01 -10.03
CA GLU A 69 -8.92 9.35 -11.45
C GLU A 69 -10.39 9.26 -11.88
N ASP A 70 -11.08 8.17 -11.55
CA ASP A 70 -12.51 7.99 -11.81
C ASP A 70 -13.35 9.10 -11.17
N TRP A 71 -13.02 9.49 -9.93
CA TRP A 71 -13.68 10.61 -9.26
C TRP A 71 -13.47 11.92 -10.00
N LYS A 72 -12.22 12.21 -10.42
CA LYS A 72 -11.89 13.40 -11.21
C LYS A 72 -12.64 13.41 -12.53
N GLU A 73 -12.77 12.27 -13.22
CA GLU A 73 -13.53 12.18 -14.46
C GLU A 73 -15.02 12.43 -14.26
N ARG A 74 -15.61 11.84 -13.21
CA ARG A 74 -17.03 12.03 -12.87
C ARG A 74 -17.35 13.47 -12.43
N HIS A 75 -16.38 14.16 -11.84
CA HIS A 75 -16.53 15.54 -11.35
C HIS A 75 -15.88 16.57 -12.27
N LYS A 76 -15.42 16.18 -13.46
CA LYS A 76 -14.91 17.12 -14.46
C LYS A 76 -16.06 18.02 -14.92
N PRO A 77 -15.90 19.35 -14.87
CA PRO A 77 -16.84 20.26 -15.52
C PRO A 77 -16.88 19.95 -17.02
N TRP A 78 -18.08 19.73 -17.56
CA TRP A 78 -18.30 19.27 -18.93
C TRP A 78 -17.78 20.24 -20.02
N TYR A 79 -17.39 21.46 -19.63
CA TYR A 79 -17.01 22.56 -20.50
C TYR A 79 -15.52 22.60 -20.89
N PHE A 80 -14.68 21.68 -20.41
CA PHE A 80 -13.27 21.52 -20.87
C PHE A 80 -13.14 20.84 -22.26
N ARG A 81 -14.24 20.62 -22.97
CA ARG A 81 -14.28 20.08 -24.34
C ARG A 81 -14.58 21.14 -25.42
N LEU A 82 -14.47 22.43 -25.10
CA LEU A 82 -14.60 23.55 -26.05
C LEU A 82 -13.23 24.02 -26.55
#